data_AF-A0A381WYM8-F1
#
_entry.id   AF-A0A381WYM8-F1
#
_cell.length_a   1.000
_cell.length_b   1.000
_cell.length_c   1.000
_cell.angle_alpha   90.00
_cell.angle_beta   90.00
_cell.angle_gamma   90.00
#
_symmetry.space_group_name_H-M   'P 1'
#
loop_
_entity.id
_entity.type
_entity.pdbx_description
1 polymer ?
#
loop_
_entity_poly.entity_id
_entity_poly.type
_entity_poly.pdbx_seq_one_letter_code
_entity_poly.pdbx_strand_id
1 'polypeptide(L)'
;MKLLLFVSKSYSFSILKPVQNAAEQSGHTVKWFTANSAEVISPTKELLSSSDDVTKYKPDAVIVPGNVVPDFWPGLKVQIFHGLGEEKKGHYRITGFFDLYCTPGPHMTEKFQTLSEKHGHFLV
;
A
#
# COMPACT_ATOMS: atom_id res chain seq x y z
N MET A 1 1.78 -7.60 -14.14
CA MET A 1 2.47 -7.36 -12.85
C MET A 1 1.89 -8.27 -11.77
N LYS A 2 2.65 -8.49 -10.70
CA LYS A 2 2.23 -9.15 -9.46
C LYS A 2 2.11 -8.09 -8.38
N LEU A 3 0.91 -7.90 -7.84
CA LEU A 3 0.66 -6.98 -6.74
C LEU A 3 0.43 -7.75 -5.45
N LEU A 4 0.94 -7.20 -4.35
CA LEU A 4 0.58 -7.60 -3.00
C LEU A 4 -0.22 -6.47 -2.33
N LEU A 5 -1.43 -6.77 -1.87
CA LEU A 5 -2.27 -5.82 -1.13
C LEU A 5 -2.10 -6.10 0.36
N PHE A 6 -1.45 -5.18 1.07
CA PHE A 6 -1.12 -5.36 2.48
C PHE A 6 -2.13 -4.64 3.38
N VAL A 7 -2.80 -5.43 4.23
CA VAL A 7 -3.87 -5.00 5.13
C VAL A 7 -3.38 -5.04 6.56
N SER A 8 -3.18 -3.87 7.19
CA SER A 8 -2.88 -3.78 8.61
C SER A 8 -4.13 -3.56 9.49
N LYS A 9 -5.24 -3.10 8.90
CA LYS A 9 -6.50 -2.79 9.60
C LYS A 9 -7.70 -3.15 8.71
N SER A 10 -8.80 -3.60 9.30
CA SER A 10 -9.98 -4.14 8.60
C SER A 10 -10.59 -3.19 7.55
N TYR A 11 -10.66 -1.88 7.80
CA TYR A 11 -11.18 -0.91 6.82
C TYR A 11 -10.38 -0.88 5.50
N SER A 12 -9.13 -1.37 5.51
CA SER A 12 -8.24 -1.36 4.34
C SER A 12 -8.76 -2.27 3.23
N PHE A 13 -9.57 -3.29 3.56
CA PHE A 13 -10.17 -4.17 2.56
C PHE A 13 -11.03 -3.38 1.56
N SER A 14 -11.88 -2.47 2.04
CA SER A 14 -12.75 -1.67 1.18
C SER A 14 -11.97 -0.69 0.29
N ILE A 15 -10.84 -0.18 0.77
CA ILE A 15 -9.96 0.73 -0.01
C ILE A 15 -9.22 -0.03 -1.10
N LEU A 16 -8.76 -1.24 -0.80
CA LEU A 16 -7.95 -2.06 -1.70
C LEU A 16 -8.79 -2.86 -2.70
N LYS A 17 -10.09 -3.05 -2.44
CA LYS A 17 -10.95 -3.82 -3.35
C LYS A 17 -11.06 -3.22 -4.75
N PRO A 18 -11.24 -1.90 -4.94
CA PRO A 18 -11.16 -1.28 -6.27
C PRO A 18 -9.80 -1.48 -6.96
N VAL A 19 -8.70 -1.42 -6.19
CA VAL A 19 -7.34 -1.64 -6.71
C VAL A 19 -7.18 -3.07 -7.22
N GLN A 20 -7.65 -4.06 -6.47
CA GLN A 20 -7.70 -5.46 -6.91
C GLN A 20 -8.44 -5.57 -8.26
N ASN A 21 -9.67 -5.04 -8.31
CA ASN A 21 -10.51 -5.18 -9.51
C ASN A 21 -9.85 -4.56 -10.75
N ALA A 22 -9.26 -3.36 -10.62
CA ALA A 22 -8.59 -2.69 -11.73
C ALA A 22 -7.33 -3.45 -12.20
N ALA A 23 -6.55 -4.00 -11.26
CA ALA A 23 -5.38 -4.81 -11.57
C ALA A 23 -5.76 -6.10 -12.30
N GLU A 24 -6.76 -6.82 -11.82
CA GLU A 24 -7.26 -8.05 -12.44
C GLU A 24 -7.83 -7.79 -13.84
N GLN A 25 -8.60 -6.72 -14.03
CA GLN A 25 -9.09 -6.29 -15.35
C GLN A 25 -7.96 -5.96 -16.32
N SER A 26 -6.81 -5.52 -15.81
CA SER A 26 -5.59 -5.23 -16.58
C SER A 26 -4.71 -6.46 -16.79
N GLY A 27 -5.17 -7.66 -16.42
CA GLY A 27 -4.43 -8.92 -16.56
C GLY A 27 -3.28 -9.07 -15.57
N HIS A 28 -3.32 -8.38 -14.43
CA HIS A 28 -2.33 -8.51 -13.36
C HIS A 28 -2.77 -9.52 -12.30
N THR A 29 -1.80 -10.13 -11.62
CA THR A 29 -2.05 -11.05 -10.52
C THR A 29 -2.02 -10.31 -9.20
N VAL A 30 -2.97 -10.62 -8.31
CA VAL A 30 -3.11 -9.95 -7.02
C VAL A 30 -3.14 -10.98 -5.91
N LYS A 31 -2.31 -10.77 -4.88
CA LYS A 31 -2.36 -11.50 -3.61
C LYS A 31 -2.62 -10.53 -2.46
N TRP A 32 -3.16 -11.04 -1.37
CA TRP A 32 -3.42 -10.29 -0.15
C TRP A 32 -2.48 -10.76 0.96
N PHE A 33 -2.13 -9.87 1.89
CA PHE A 33 -1.49 -10.22 3.16
C PHE A 33 -2.13 -9.40 4.27
N THR A 34 -2.46 -10.04 5.39
CA THR A 34 -3.08 -9.38 6.55
C THR A 34 -2.16 -9.48 7.75
N ALA A 35 -1.89 -8.36 8.44
CA ALA A 35 -1.30 -8.43 9.77
C ALA A 35 -2.33 -9.02 10.75
N ASN A 36 -1.86 -9.80 11.73
CA ASN A 36 -2.61 -10.64 12.71
C ASN A 36 -3.80 -9.98 13.46
N SER A 37 -4.08 -8.70 13.27
CA SER A 37 -5.14 -7.93 13.94
C SER A 37 -6.34 -7.57 13.05
N ALA A 38 -6.31 -7.88 11.76
CA ALA A 38 -7.47 -7.64 10.89
C ALA A 38 -8.34 -8.90 10.84
N GLU A 39 -9.54 -8.86 11.41
CA GLU A 39 -10.56 -9.88 11.13
C GLU A 39 -10.70 -10.00 9.62
N VAL A 40 -10.36 -11.18 9.08
CA VAL A 40 -10.41 -11.45 7.64
C VAL A 40 -11.88 -11.45 7.24
N ILE A 41 -12.35 -10.34 6.65
CA ILE A 41 -13.76 -10.15 6.29
C ILE A 41 -14.18 -11.10 5.15
N SER A 42 -13.24 -11.75 4.45
CA SER A 42 -13.56 -12.74 3.42
C SER A 42 -12.42 -13.74 3.20
N PRO A 43 -12.70 -15.05 3.07
CA PRO A 43 -11.71 -16.05 2.66
C PRO A 43 -11.37 -15.82 1.19
N THR A 44 -10.43 -14.92 0.92
CA THR A 44 -9.84 -14.77 -0.40
C THR A 44 -8.83 -15.91 -0.57
N LYS A 45 -8.99 -16.74 -1.62
CA LYS A 45 -8.01 -17.78 -2.02
C LYS A 45 -6.61 -17.21 -2.31
N GLU A 46 -6.52 -15.89 -2.39
CA GLU A 46 -5.34 -15.11 -2.71
C GLU A 46 -4.58 -14.62 -1.46
N LEU A 47 -4.93 -15.08 -0.25
CA LEU A 47 -4.27 -14.67 0.99
C LEU A 47 -2.95 -15.42 1.25
N LEU A 48 -1.87 -14.67 1.43
CA LEU A 48 -0.58 -15.15 1.92
C LEU A 48 -0.51 -15.03 3.44
N SER A 49 0.08 -16.02 4.11
CA SER A 49 0.09 -16.12 5.58
C SER A 49 1.45 -15.87 6.21
N SER A 50 2.53 -15.79 5.43
CA SER A 50 3.89 -15.59 5.95
C SER A 50 4.75 -14.68 5.05
N SER A 51 5.79 -14.07 5.63
CA SER A 51 6.80 -13.32 4.88
C SER A 51 7.54 -14.18 3.85
N ASP A 52 7.69 -15.48 4.12
CA ASP A 52 8.28 -16.43 3.18
C ASP A 52 7.39 -16.59 1.95
N ASP A 53 6.07 -16.62 2.12
CA ASP A 53 5.13 -16.69 0.99
C ASP A 53 5.15 -15.41 0.17
N VAL A 54 5.28 -14.24 0.81
CA VAL A 54 5.49 -12.96 0.12
C VAL A 54 6.80 -13.00 -0.69
N THR A 55 7.88 -13.50 -0.10
CA THR A 55 9.18 -13.63 -0.74
C THR A 55 9.15 -14.61 -1.92
N LYS A 56 8.42 -15.73 -1.81
CA LYS A 56 8.21 -16.69 -2.90
C LYS A 56 7.32 -16.12 -4.01
N TYR A 57 6.28 -15.37 -3.65
CA TYR A 57 5.38 -14.75 -4.60
C TYR A 57 6.12 -13.72 -5.48
N LYS A 58 7.08 -12.99 -4.90
CA LYS A 58 7.87 -11.92 -5.54
C LYS A 58 6.98 -10.87 -6.21
N PRO A 59 6.20 -10.10 -5.43
CA PRO A 59 5.44 -8.96 -5.95
C PRO A 59 6.37 -7.94 -6.61
N ASP A 60 5.86 -7.32 -7.69
CA ASP A 60 6.47 -6.15 -8.32
C ASP A 60 6.20 -4.88 -7.48
N ALA A 61 5.06 -4.83 -6.79
CA ALA A 61 4.69 -3.76 -5.87
C ALA A 61 3.83 -4.26 -4.70
N VAL A 62 4.00 -3.61 -3.55
CA VAL A 62 3.22 -3.80 -2.32
C VAL A 62 2.41 -2.54 -2.08
N ILE A 63 1.08 -2.65 -2.15
CA ILE A 63 0.14 -1.54 -1.99
C ILE A 63 -0.37 -1.50 -0.56
N VAL A 64 -0.23 -0.35 0.10
CA VAL A 64 -0.39 -0.23 1.56
C VAL A 64 -1.23 1.00 1.92
N PRO A 65 -2.44 0.82 2.48
CA PRO A 65 -3.24 1.92 3.04
C PRO A 65 -2.74 2.42 4.40
N GLY A 66 -1.87 1.63 5.05
CA GLY A 66 -1.25 1.94 6.34
C GLY A 66 0.01 2.79 6.22
N ASN A 67 0.63 3.09 7.37
CA ASN A 67 1.81 3.96 7.47
C ASN A 67 3.15 3.20 7.58
N VAL A 68 3.10 1.86 7.56
CA VAL A 68 4.27 0.99 7.74
C VAL A 68 4.16 -0.19 6.80
N VAL A 69 5.31 -0.65 6.31
CA VAL A 69 5.44 -1.85 5.49
C VAL A 69 6.81 -2.49 5.77
N PRO A 70 6.92 -3.83 5.79
CA PRO A 70 8.21 -4.49 5.87
C PRO A 70 9.12 -4.10 4.69
N ASP A 71 10.28 -3.55 5.01
CA ASP A 71 11.30 -3.09 4.05
C ASP A 71 11.93 -4.26 3.27
N PHE A 72 12.12 -5.40 3.92
CA PHE A 72 12.71 -6.60 3.35
C PHE A 72 11.82 -7.37 2.37
N TRP A 73 10.53 -7.04 2.26
CA TRP A 73 9.70 -7.64 1.22
C TRP A 73 10.19 -7.20 -0.16
N PRO A 74 10.08 -8.03 -1.21
CA PRO A 74 10.38 -7.59 -2.58
C PRO A 74 9.33 -6.59 -3.12
N GLY A 75 9.68 -5.92 -4.22
CA GLY A 75 8.79 -5.00 -4.95
C GLY A 75 8.76 -3.57 -4.40
N LEU A 76 8.25 -2.63 -5.19
CA LEU A 76 8.09 -1.23 -4.79
C LEU A 76 7.09 -1.09 -3.64
N LYS A 77 7.37 -0.22 -2.69
CA LYS A 77 6.51 0.12 -1.56
C LYS A 77 5.65 1.30 -1.92
N VAL A 78 4.35 1.05 -2.12
CA VAL A 78 3.40 2.07 -2.58
C VAL A 78 2.40 2.38 -1.48
N GLN A 79 2.40 3.62 -1.01
CA GLN A 79 1.38 4.09 -0.07
C GLN A 79 0.15 4.61 -0.80
N ILE A 80 -1.03 4.17 -0.36
CA ILE A 80 -2.31 4.80 -0.69
C ILE A 80 -2.99 5.29 0.60
N PHE A 81 -3.97 6.18 0.50
CA PHE A 81 -4.53 6.85 1.67
C PHE A 81 -5.97 6.42 1.96
N HIS A 82 -6.23 6.20 3.25
CA HIS A 82 -7.53 5.80 3.81
C HIS A 82 -8.50 6.91 4.20
N GLY A 83 -8.15 8.19 4.01
CA GLY A 83 -9.04 9.31 4.35
C GLY A 83 -8.55 10.66 3.82
N LEU A 84 -9.44 11.66 3.86
CA LEU A 84 -9.19 13.04 3.40
C LEU A 84 -8.71 13.98 4.53
N GLY A 85 -8.29 13.42 5.66
CA GLY A 85 -8.02 14.16 6.89
C GLY A 85 -6.64 14.82 6.91
N GLU A 86 -6.44 15.89 6.13
CA GLU A 86 -5.24 16.74 6.21
C GLU A 86 -5.01 17.33 7.61
N GLU A 87 -6.07 17.49 8.40
CA GLU A 87 -6.07 18.23 9.67
C GLU A 87 -5.41 17.47 10.83
N LYS A 88 -5.06 16.19 10.66
CA LYS A 88 -4.42 15.40 11.72
C LYS A 88 -2.90 15.58 11.69
N LYS A 89 -2.34 16.05 12.81
CA LYS A 89 -0.88 16.14 13.02
C LYS A 89 -0.21 14.79 12.68
N GLY A 90 0.72 14.81 11.71
CA GLY A 90 1.49 13.64 11.28
C GLY A 90 1.16 13.10 9.88
N HIS A 91 0.15 13.64 9.19
CA HIS A 91 -0.25 13.20 7.84
C HIS A 91 0.88 13.29 6.78
N TYR A 92 1.81 14.25 6.96
CA TYR A 92 2.95 14.48 6.05
C TYR A 92 4.27 13.93 6.58
N ARG A 93 4.25 13.08 7.61
CA ARG A 93 5.47 12.51 8.16
C ARG A 93 6.02 11.45 7.20
N ILE A 94 7.13 11.77 6.55
CA ILE A 94 7.89 10.80 5.75
C ILE A 94 8.69 9.89 6.68
N THR A 95 8.41 8.59 6.60
CA THR A 95 9.03 7.55 7.44
C THR A 95 10.16 6.79 6.75
N GLY A 96 10.31 6.98 5.43
CA GLY A 96 11.30 6.26 4.62
C GLY A 96 10.89 4.84 4.21
N PHE A 97 9.63 4.44 4.45
CA PHE A 97 9.14 3.10 4.13
C PHE A 97 8.60 2.94 2.71
N PHE A 98 8.39 4.03 1.98
CA PHE A 98 7.67 4.03 0.72
C PHE A 98 8.49 4.64 -0.41
N ASP A 99 8.45 3.98 -1.56
CA ASP A 99 9.08 4.43 -2.81
C ASP A 99 8.13 5.31 -3.63
N LEU A 100 6.82 5.15 -3.46
CA LEU A 100 5.78 5.92 -4.16
C LEU A 100 4.60 6.22 -3.23
N TYR A 101 4.14 7.48 -3.25
CA TYR A 101 2.97 7.94 -2.52
C TYR A 101 1.85 8.33 -3.50
N CYS A 102 0.82 7.51 -3.65
CA CYS A 102 -0.35 7.84 -4.46
C CYS A 102 -1.34 8.66 -3.63
N THR A 103 -1.21 9.97 -3.68
CA THR A 103 -2.04 10.91 -2.92
C THR A 103 -3.49 10.96 -3.45
N PRO A 104 -4.49 11.28 -2.59
CA PRO A 104 -5.91 11.26 -2.94
C PRO A 104 -6.38 12.47 -3.75
N GLY A 105 -5.54 13.49 -3.96
CA GLY A 105 -5.91 14.70 -4.69
C GLY A 105 -4.80 15.74 -4.80
N PRO A 106 -4.98 16.75 -5.68
CA PRO A 106 -3.92 17.65 -6.15
C PRO A 106 -3.27 18.47 -5.02
N HIS A 107 -4.06 18.93 -4.06
CA HIS A 107 -3.54 19.70 -2.92
C HIS A 107 -2.58 18.88 -2.04
N MET A 108 -2.85 17.59 -1.86
CA MET A 108 -1.93 16.70 -1.16
C MET A 108 -0.74 16.34 -2.05
N THR A 109 -0.97 16.14 -3.36
CA THR A 109 0.09 15.89 -4.34
C THR A 109 1.15 16.99 -4.30
N GLU A 110 0.76 18.26 -4.34
CA GLU A 110 1.69 19.40 -4.33
C GLU A 110 2.60 19.41 -3.07
N LYS A 111 2.00 19.17 -1.90
CA LYS A 111 2.76 19.06 -0.64
C LYS A 111 3.72 17.87 -0.65
N PHE A 112 3.27 16.73 -1.13
CA PHE A 112 4.12 15.53 -1.22
C PHE A 112 5.22 15.69 -2.27
N GLN A 113 5.00 16.42 -3.37
CA GLN A 113 6.03 16.75 -4.36
C GLN A 113 7.15 17.59 -3.71
N THR A 114 6.78 18.61 -2.95
CA THR A 114 7.76 19.40 -2.17
C THR A 114 8.56 18.52 -1.20
N LEU A 115 7.90 17.54 -0.56
CA LEU A 115 8.57 16.58 0.33
C LEU A 115 9.47 15.62 -0.45
N SER A 116 9.03 15.15 -1.61
CA SER A 116 9.80 14.27 -2.51
C SER A 116 11.11 14.94 -2.94
N GLU A 117 11.06 16.21 -3.36
CA GLU A 117 12.26 17.00 -3.69
C GLU A 117 13.20 17.15 -2.50
N LYS A 118 12.66 17.42 -1.31
CA LYS A 118 13.46 17.55 -0.08
C LYS A 118 14.14 16.26 0.34
N HIS A 119 13.46 15.12 0.18
CA HIS A 119 13.89 13.84 0.73
C HIS A 119 14.61 12.93 -0.28
N GLY A 120 14.36 13.10 -1.59
CA GLY A 120 15.11 12.49 -2.69
C GLY A 120 14.98 10.98 -2.89
N HIS A 121 14.12 10.28 -2.14
CA HIS A 121 14.04 8.81 -2.17
C HIS A 121 12.67 8.24 -2.52
N PHE A 122 11.65 9.08 -2.78
CA PHE A 122 10.32 8.62 -3.15
C PHE A 122 9.70 9.50 -4.23
N LEU A 123 8.74 8.94 -4.96
CA LEU A 123 7.91 9.63 -5.96
C LEU A 123 6.49 9.85 -5.45
N VAL A 124 5.74 10.70 -6.14
CA VAL A 124 4.37 11.10 -5.83
C VAL A 124 3.54 11.10 -7.11
#